data_AF-A0A7J8DJV2-F1
#
_entry.id   AF-A0A7J8DJV2-F1
#
_cell.length_a   1.000
_cell.length_b   1.000
_cell.length_c   1.000
_cell.angle_alpha   90.00
_cell.angle_beta   90.00
_cell.angle_gamma   90.00
#
_symmetry.space_group_name_H-M   'P 1'
#
loop_
_entity.id
_entity.type
_entity.pdbx_description
1 polymer ?
#
loop_
_entity_poly.entity_id
_entity_poly.type
_entity_poly.pdbx_seq_one_letter_code
_entity_poly.pdbx_strand_id
1 'polypeptide(L)'
;MSTSEESDEMPMPDSESVFVIPGSVLLWRIAPRPPNSAQMYNFTSFAMVLNEVDKEMESVIPKTDCRFRPDIRAMENGEIDQASEEKKRLEEKQRAARKTRSKSEEDWKTRWFHQGPNPYNGAQDWLYSGSYWDRNYFNLPDIY
;
A
#
# COMPACT_ATOMS: atom_id res chain seq x y z
N MET A 1 -26.72 38.76 -0.27
CA MET A 1 -25.50 38.45 0.51
C MET A 1 -25.44 36.95 0.68
N SER A 2 -24.52 36.27 0.00
CA SER A 2 -24.16 34.88 0.32
C SER A 2 -22.77 34.62 -0.25
N THR A 3 -21.79 34.86 0.63
CA THR A 3 -20.51 34.15 0.77
C THR A 3 -19.91 33.51 -0.49
N SER A 4 -18.97 34.23 -1.09
CA SER A 4 -17.84 33.65 -1.80
C SER A 4 -17.06 32.74 -0.86
N GLU A 5 -17.12 31.44 -1.08
CA GLU A 5 -16.12 30.51 -0.56
C GLU A 5 -14.84 30.76 -1.36
N GLU A 6 -14.03 31.73 -0.93
CA GLU A 6 -12.65 31.82 -1.35
C GLU A 6 -11.94 30.58 -0.78
N SER A 7 -11.49 29.70 -1.68
CA SER A 7 -10.63 28.57 -1.34
C SER A 7 -9.37 29.11 -0.68
N ASP A 8 -9.11 28.65 0.55
CA ASP A 8 -7.92 28.94 1.36
C ASP A 8 -6.67 28.22 0.77
N GLU A 9 -6.42 28.40 -0.53
CA GLU A 9 -5.37 27.72 -1.27
C GLU A 9 -4.08 28.52 -1.14
N MET A 10 -3.24 28.14 -0.17
CA MET A 10 -1.90 28.71 -0.07
C MET A 10 -1.07 28.32 -1.30
N PRO A 11 -0.51 29.28 -2.05
CA PRO A 11 0.34 28.95 -3.20
C PRO A 11 1.60 28.22 -2.71
N MET A 12 1.99 27.19 -3.46
CA MET A 12 3.24 26.49 -3.20
C MET A 12 4.41 27.47 -3.41
N PRO A 13 5.32 27.63 -2.43
CA PRO A 13 6.46 28.53 -2.59
C PRO A 13 7.42 27.98 -3.65
N ASP A 14 8.07 28.90 -4.36
CA ASP A 14 9.16 28.53 -5.25
C ASP A 14 10.28 27.86 -4.45
N SER A 15 10.75 26.71 -4.93
CA SER A 15 11.85 25.96 -4.32
C SER A 15 12.96 25.81 -5.36
N GLU A 16 14.10 26.46 -5.11
CA GLU A 16 15.30 26.30 -5.93
C GLU A 16 16.15 25.10 -5.46
N SER A 17 16.81 24.44 -6.40
CA SER A 17 17.81 23.43 -6.05
C SER A 17 19.02 24.10 -5.40
N VAL A 18 19.36 23.68 -4.18
CA VAL A 18 20.50 24.24 -3.43
C VAL A 18 21.82 24.03 -4.21
N PHE A 19 22.69 25.03 -4.14
CA PHE A 19 24.02 24.97 -4.74
C PHE A 19 24.85 23.82 -4.17
N VAL A 20 25.47 23.03 -5.05
CA VAL A 20 26.37 21.94 -4.65
C VAL A 20 27.72 22.55 -4.25
N ILE A 21 28.06 22.47 -2.97
CA ILE A 21 29.31 23.01 -2.41
C ILE A 21 30.51 22.32 -3.10
N PRO A 22 31.49 23.06 -3.65
CA PRO A 22 32.69 22.48 -4.23
C PRO A 22 33.41 21.54 -3.26
N GLY A 23 33.85 20.38 -3.75
CA GLY A 23 34.45 19.33 -2.92
C GLY A 23 33.43 18.41 -2.22
N SER A 24 32.13 18.62 -2.40
CA SER A 24 31.12 17.68 -1.91
C SER A 24 31.21 16.32 -2.60
N VAL A 25 30.74 15.30 -1.90
CA VAL A 25 30.52 13.95 -2.45
C VAL A 25 29.02 13.75 -2.65
N LEU A 26 28.61 13.41 -3.87
CA LEU A 26 27.22 13.06 -4.15
C LEU A 26 26.87 11.72 -3.48
N LEU A 27 25.93 11.74 -2.54
CA LEU A 27 25.46 10.53 -1.87
C LEU A 27 24.28 9.89 -2.60
N TRP A 28 23.33 10.70 -3.05
CA TRP A 28 22.09 10.23 -3.67
C TRP A 28 21.44 11.34 -4.50
N ARG A 29 20.69 10.94 -5.54
CA ARG A 29 19.81 11.81 -6.32
C ARG A 29 18.52 11.06 -6.66
N ILE A 30 17.39 11.76 -6.62
CA ILE A 30 16.11 11.20 -7.03
C ILE A 30 16.11 10.88 -8.54
N ALA A 31 15.47 9.77 -8.91
CA ALA A 31 15.20 9.48 -10.32
C ALA A 31 14.15 10.46 -10.87
N PRO A 32 14.32 10.97 -12.10
CA PRO A 32 13.29 11.78 -12.73
C PRO A 32 12.00 10.97 -12.91
N ARG A 33 10.86 11.65 -12.79
CA ARG A 33 9.55 11.02 -13.04
C ARG A 33 9.43 10.65 -14.53
N PRO A 34 8.79 9.52 -14.86
CA PRO A 34 8.58 9.15 -16.25
C PRO A 34 7.62 10.13 -16.95
N PRO A 35 7.65 10.24 -18.30
CA PRO A 35 6.84 11.22 -19.03
C PRO A 35 5.32 11.09 -18.79
N ASN A 36 4.83 9.89 -18.52
CA ASN A 36 3.43 9.58 -18.25
C ASN A 36 3.03 9.73 -16.77
N SER A 37 3.94 10.20 -15.91
CA SER A 37 3.71 10.33 -14.46
C SER A 37 2.51 11.22 -14.15
N ALA A 38 2.40 12.38 -14.79
CA ALA A 38 1.35 13.36 -14.51
C ALA A 38 -0.07 12.81 -14.78
N GLN A 39 -0.21 11.88 -15.74
CA GLN A 39 -1.47 11.23 -16.07
C GLN A 39 -1.74 9.99 -15.20
N MET A 40 -0.70 9.45 -14.56
CA MET A 40 -0.73 8.19 -13.79
C MET A 40 -0.43 8.46 -12.32
N TYR A 41 -1.27 9.29 -11.67
CA TYR A 41 -1.21 9.60 -10.24
C TYR A 41 0.15 10.12 -9.74
N ASN A 42 0.92 10.75 -10.62
CA ASN A 42 2.28 11.21 -10.36
C ASN A 42 3.24 10.09 -9.93
N PHE A 43 3.02 8.84 -10.35
CA PHE A 43 3.84 7.70 -9.95
C PHE A 43 5.28 7.75 -10.48
N THR A 44 6.22 7.21 -9.69
CA THR A 44 7.57 6.89 -10.18
C THR A 44 7.49 5.65 -11.06
N SER A 45 8.50 5.41 -11.90
CA SER A 45 8.62 4.14 -12.61
C SER A 45 8.64 2.95 -11.64
N PHE A 46 9.21 3.11 -10.44
CA PHE A 46 9.16 2.08 -9.39
C PHE A 46 7.72 1.81 -8.91
N ALA A 47 6.95 2.86 -8.64
CA ALA A 47 5.57 2.71 -8.16
C ALA A 47 4.65 2.06 -9.21
N MET A 48 4.89 2.32 -10.50
CA MET A 48 4.12 1.72 -11.60
C MET A 48 4.21 0.18 -11.63
N VAL A 49 5.30 -0.41 -11.13
CA VAL A 49 5.52 -1.88 -11.16
C VAL A 49 4.96 -2.55 -9.89
N LEU A 50 4.60 -1.80 -8.84
CA LEU A 50 4.22 -2.37 -7.55
C LEU A 50 2.98 -3.28 -7.62
N ASN A 51 2.05 -2.99 -8.53
CA ASN A 51 0.79 -3.73 -8.66
C ASN A 51 0.69 -4.56 -9.95
N GLU A 52 1.78 -4.64 -10.73
CA GLU A 52 1.88 -5.56 -11.86
C GLU A 52 1.74 -7.00 -11.36
N VAL A 53 0.95 -7.80 -12.09
CA VAL A 53 0.76 -9.22 -11.83
C VAL A 53 0.71 -9.97 -13.16
N ASP A 54 1.44 -11.07 -13.24
CA ASP A 54 1.41 -11.99 -14.36
C ASP A 54 1.05 -13.40 -13.87
N LYS A 55 0.74 -14.31 -14.81
CA LYS A 55 0.30 -15.67 -14.50
C LYS A 55 1.32 -16.50 -13.70
N GLU A 56 2.61 -16.22 -13.86
CA GLU A 56 3.66 -16.91 -13.10
C GLU A 56 3.64 -16.43 -11.65
N MET A 57 3.55 -15.11 -11.43
CA MET A 57 3.37 -14.52 -10.11
C MET A 57 2.11 -15.03 -9.41
N GLU A 58 0.97 -15.13 -10.12
CA GLU A 58 -0.28 -15.64 -9.57
C GLU A 58 -0.13 -17.06 -8.96
N SER A 59 0.76 -17.87 -9.53
CA SER A 59 1.00 -19.24 -9.07
C SER A 59 1.85 -19.34 -7.79
N VAL A 60 2.53 -18.27 -7.39
CA VAL A 60 3.51 -18.28 -6.28
C VAL A 60 3.23 -17.30 -5.16
N ILE A 61 2.42 -16.25 -5.37
CA ILE A 61 2.07 -15.28 -4.32
C ILE A 61 0.85 -15.77 -3.51
N PRO A 62 0.74 -15.43 -2.22
CA PRO A 62 -0.40 -15.87 -1.41
C PRO A 62 -1.68 -15.17 -1.85
N LYS A 63 -2.84 -15.80 -1.62
CA LYS A 63 -4.17 -15.20 -1.87
C LYS A 63 -4.44 -13.86 -1.16
N THR A 64 -3.59 -13.48 -0.21
CA THR A 64 -3.67 -12.21 0.54
C THR A 64 -2.77 -11.11 -0.05
N ASP A 65 -2.03 -11.39 -1.13
CA ASP A 65 -1.24 -10.37 -1.83
C ASP A 65 -2.18 -9.33 -2.45
N CYS A 66 -1.85 -8.05 -2.29
CA CYS A 66 -2.76 -6.98 -2.70
C CYS A 66 -2.91 -6.83 -4.21
N ARG A 67 -2.06 -7.48 -5.02
CA ARG A 67 -2.25 -7.58 -6.47
C ARG A 67 -3.58 -8.24 -6.86
N PHE A 68 -4.12 -9.08 -5.96
CA PHE A 68 -5.42 -9.73 -6.11
C PHE A 68 -6.59 -8.91 -5.58
N ARG A 69 -6.35 -7.71 -5.05
CA ARG A 69 -7.40 -6.89 -4.45
C ARG A 69 -8.26 -6.26 -5.58
N PRO A 70 -9.54 -6.65 -5.73
CA PRO A 70 -10.32 -6.36 -6.92
C PRO A 70 -10.67 -4.87 -7.09
N ASP A 71 -10.84 -4.12 -5.99
CA ASP A 71 -11.09 -2.67 -6.03
C ASP A 71 -9.89 -1.89 -6.60
N ILE A 72 -8.67 -2.25 -6.19
CA ILE A 72 -7.43 -1.67 -6.72
C ILE A 72 -7.27 -2.00 -8.20
N ARG A 73 -7.48 -3.26 -8.59
CA ARG A 73 -7.37 -3.69 -9.99
C ARG A 73 -8.37 -2.97 -10.90
N ALA A 74 -9.63 -2.87 -10.47
CA ALA A 74 -10.65 -2.15 -11.22
C ALA A 74 -10.27 -0.67 -11.40
N MET A 75 -9.81 0.00 -10.34
CA MET A 75 -9.38 1.40 -10.41
C MET A 75 -8.18 1.58 -11.34
N GLU A 76 -7.19 0.69 -11.28
CA GLU A 76 -6.02 0.73 -12.17
C GLU A 76 -6.40 0.59 -13.65
N ASN A 77 -7.42 -0.22 -13.95
CA ASN A 77 -7.96 -0.40 -15.30
C ASN A 77 -8.91 0.73 -15.74
N GLY A 78 -9.19 1.72 -14.89
CA GLY A 78 -10.11 2.82 -15.18
C GLY A 78 -11.59 2.53 -14.91
N GLU A 79 -11.91 1.37 -14.34
CA GLU A 79 -13.27 0.93 -14.03
C GLU A 79 -13.72 1.48 -12.65
N ILE A 80 -14.02 2.79 -12.59
CA ILE A 80 -14.25 3.52 -11.33
C ILE A 80 -15.50 3.04 -10.55
N ASP A 81 -16.58 2.74 -11.25
CA ASP A 81 -17.82 2.28 -10.62
C ASP A 81 -17.63 0.88 -10.01
N GLN A 82 -16.99 -0.03 -10.76
CA GLN A 82 -16.64 -1.36 -10.28
C GLN A 82 -15.70 -1.29 -9.07
N ALA A 83 -14.68 -0.42 -9.12
CA ALA A 83 -13.76 -0.22 -8.00
C ALA A 83 -14.51 0.22 -6.72
N SER A 84 -15.49 1.11 -6.87
CA SER A 84 -16.29 1.62 -5.76
C SER A 84 -17.19 0.53 -5.14
N GLU A 85 -17.80 -0.30 -5.98
CA GLU A 85 -18.61 -1.45 -5.55
C GLU A 85 -17.76 -2.49 -4.82
N GLU A 86 -16.63 -2.90 -5.40
CA GLU A 86 -15.71 -3.86 -4.82
C GLU A 86 -15.12 -3.35 -3.50
N LYS A 87 -14.77 -2.05 -3.42
CA LYS A 87 -14.29 -1.44 -2.16
C LYS A 87 -15.32 -1.60 -1.06
N LYS A 88 -16.58 -1.26 -1.35
CA LYS A 88 -17.68 -1.39 -0.38
C LYS A 88 -17.84 -2.85 0.06
N ARG A 89 -17.85 -3.80 -0.88
CA ARG A 89 -17.96 -5.24 -0.62
C ARG A 89 -16.86 -5.74 0.31
N LEU A 90 -15.60 -5.35 0.05
CA LEU A 90 -14.44 -5.75 0.84
C LEU A 90 -14.50 -5.18 2.27
N GLU A 91 -14.82 -3.89 2.42
CA GLU A 91 -14.95 -3.24 3.74
C GLU A 91 -16.10 -3.84 4.56
N GLU A 92 -17.22 -4.17 3.92
CA GLU A 92 -18.34 -4.86 4.56
C GLU A 92 -17.98 -6.30 4.98
N LYS A 93 -17.28 -7.07 4.12
CA LYS A 93 -16.76 -8.41 4.45
C LYS A 93 -15.81 -8.35 5.65
N GLN A 94 -14.89 -7.38 5.68
CA GLN A 94 -13.97 -7.19 6.79
C GLN A 94 -14.71 -6.81 8.09
N ARG A 95 -15.71 -5.91 8.01
CA ARG A 95 -16.52 -5.49 9.16
C ARG A 95 -17.35 -6.66 9.73
N ALA A 96 -17.93 -7.49 8.85
CA ALA A 96 -18.64 -8.69 9.24
C ALA A 96 -17.71 -9.71 9.92
N ALA A 97 -16.54 -9.98 9.33
CA ALA A 97 -15.55 -10.90 9.91
C ALA A 97 -15.07 -10.42 11.30
N ARG A 98 -14.85 -9.11 11.48
CA ARG A 98 -14.53 -8.53 12.79
C ARG A 98 -15.67 -8.72 13.80
N LYS A 99 -16.93 -8.52 13.38
CA LYS A 99 -18.10 -8.71 14.25
C LYS A 99 -18.28 -10.16 14.66
N THR A 100 -18.07 -11.12 13.75
CA THR A 100 -18.09 -12.55 14.06
C THR A 100 -16.99 -12.92 15.04
N ARG A 101 -15.77 -12.43 14.79
CA ARG A 101 -14.62 -12.66 15.69
C ARG A 101 -14.77 -12.01 17.06
N SER A 102 -15.51 -10.91 17.17
CA SER A 102 -15.81 -10.32 18.48
C SER A 102 -16.84 -11.12 19.28
N LYS A 103 -17.58 -12.03 18.62
CA LYS A 103 -18.59 -12.90 19.25
C LYS A 103 -18.03 -14.29 19.56
N SER A 104 -17.07 -14.77 18.77
CA SER A 104 -16.23 -15.90 19.17
C SER A 104 -15.12 -15.37 20.10
N GLU A 105 -14.61 -16.16 21.03
CA GLU A 105 -13.44 -15.77 21.84
C GLU A 105 -12.11 -15.97 21.07
N GLU A 106 -12.17 -15.92 19.73
CA GLU A 106 -11.00 -16.18 18.88
C GLU A 106 -10.23 -14.88 18.60
N ASP A 107 -9.00 -14.79 19.10
CA ASP A 107 -8.14 -13.64 18.79
C ASP A 107 -7.65 -13.64 17.33
N TRP A 108 -7.46 -12.45 16.77
CA TRP A 108 -6.82 -12.31 15.46
C TRP A 108 -5.34 -12.62 15.56
N LYS A 109 -4.89 -13.62 14.78
CA LYS A 109 -3.47 -13.98 14.67
C LYS A 109 -2.88 -13.48 13.36
N THR A 110 -1.93 -12.54 13.47
CA THR A 110 -1.05 -12.16 12.35
C THR A 110 -0.24 -13.37 11.88
N ARG A 111 -0.07 -13.52 10.56
CA ARG A 111 0.56 -14.71 9.98
C ARG A 111 2.08 -14.61 9.91
N TRP A 112 2.60 -13.48 9.47
CA TRP A 112 4.01 -13.32 9.08
C TRP A 112 4.84 -12.51 10.07
N PHE A 113 4.19 -11.89 11.06
CA PHE A 113 4.84 -11.05 12.05
C PHE A 113 4.25 -11.31 13.43
N HIS A 114 5.03 -11.07 14.47
CA HIS A 114 4.62 -11.10 15.87
C HIS A 114 5.16 -9.86 16.60
N GLN A 115 4.50 -9.44 17.67
CA GLN A 115 5.00 -8.32 18.48
C GLN A 115 6.13 -8.80 19.39
N GLY A 116 7.19 -7.99 19.51
CA GLY A 116 8.34 -8.27 20.38
C GLY A 116 9.25 -7.05 20.54
N PRO A 117 10.23 -7.10 21.46
CA PRO A 117 11.19 -6.03 21.62
C PRO A 117 12.20 -6.02 20.47
N ASN A 118 12.47 -4.84 19.91
CA ASN A 118 13.54 -4.64 18.95
C ASN A 118 14.90 -4.96 19.62
N PRO A 119 15.75 -5.79 19.00
CA PRO A 119 16.97 -6.28 19.64
C PRO A 119 18.05 -5.21 19.87
N TYR A 120 17.95 -4.05 19.23
CA TYR A 120 18.97 -2.99 19.30
C TYR A 120 18.62 -1.86 20.27
N ASN A 121 17.33 -1.57 20.47
CA ASN A 121 16.89 -0.45 21.30
C ASN A 121 15.81 -0.82 22.34
N GLY A 122 15.31 -2.06 22.34
CA GLY A 122 14.32 -2.55 23.30
C GLY A 122 12.88 -2.03 23.10
N ALA A 123 12.61 -1.20 22.08
CA ALA A 123 11.28 -0.69 21.81
C ALA A 123 10.34 -1.79 21.29
N GLN A 124 9.03 -1.66 21.51
CA GLN A 124 8.05 -2.58 20.96
C GLN A 124 8.01 -2.47 19.42
N ASP A 125 8.07 -3.62 18.75
CA ASP A 125 8.19 -3.71 17.29
C ASP A 125 7.40 -4.91 16.73
N TRP A 126 7.27 -4.99 15.41
CA TRP A 126 6.73 -6.14 14.68
C TRP A 126 7.84 -6.93 14.00
N LEU A 127 8.14 -8.09 14.55
CA LEU A 127 9.25 -8.94 14.10
C LEU A 127 8.76 -9.97 13.09
N TYR A 128 9.48 -10.12 11.97
CA TYR A 128 9.19 -11.13 10.95
C TYR A 128 9.33 -12.53 11.54
N SER A 129 8.30 -13.36 11.37
CA SER A 129 8.22 -14.72 11.94
C SER A 129 8.89 -15.79 11.07
N GLY A 130 9.42 -15.45 9.90
CA GLY A 130 9.95 -16.44 8.95
C GLY A 130 8.88 -17.05 8.04
N SER A 131 9.32 -17.99 7.20
CA SER A 131 8.49 -18.91 6.39
C SER A 131 7.58 -18.32 5.30
N TYR A 132 7.44 -16.99 5.19
CA TYR A 132 6.64 -16.38 4.11
C TYR A 132 7.15 -16.78 2.72
N TRP A 133 8.48 -16.80 2.58
CA TRP A 133 9.16 -17.09 1.32
C TRP A 133 9.24 -18.59 0.99
N ASP A 134 8.86 -19.47 1.92
CA ASP A 134 8.83 -20.92 1.70
C ASP A 134 7.63 -21.34 0.83
N ARG A 135 6.69 -20.43 0.58
CA ARG A 135 5.49 -20.60 -0.26
C ARG A 135 4.53 -21.72 0.13
N ASN A 136 4.75 -22.35 1.28
CA ASN A 136 3.86 -23.36 1.87
C ASN A 136 2.65 -22.70 2.55
N TYR A 137 1.84 -21.99 1.78
CA TYR A 137 0.71 -21.21 2.28
C TYR A 137 -0.45 -22.10 2.73
N PHE A 138 -0.66 -22.16 4.05
CA PHE A 138 -1.74 -22.95 4.64
C PHE A 138 -2.64 -22.08 5.54
N ASN A 139 -3.96 -22.27 5.44
CA ASN A 139 -4.99 -21.61 6.25
C ASN A 139 -4.83 -20.06 6.35
N LEU A 140 -4.49 -19.43 5.22
CA LEU A 140 -4.41 -17.98 5.13
C LEU A 140 -5.80 -17.35 5.18
N PRO A 141 -5.93 -16.11 5.72
CA PRO A 141 -7.19 -15.38 5.74
C PRO A 141 -7.82 -15.26 4.35
N ASP A 142 -9.14 -15.41 4.27
CA ASP A 142 -9.92 -15.07 3.08
C ASP A 142 -10.45 -13.64 3.21
N ILE A 143 -9.86 -12.72 2.46
CA ILE A 143 -10.06 -11.26 2.62
C ILE A 143 -10.55 -10.55 1.36
N TYR A 144 -10.62 -11.27 0.22
CA TYR A 144 -11.15 -10.74 -1.04
C TYR A 144 -12.48 -11.37 -1.41
#